data_AF-A0A436CXK9-F1
#
_entry.id   AF-A0A436CXK9-F1
#
_cell.length_a   1.000
_cell.length_b   1.000
_cell.length_c   1.000
_cell.angle_alpha   90.00
_cell.angle_beta   90.00
_cell.angle_gamma   90.00
#
_symmetry.space_group_name_H-M   'P 1'
#
loop_
_entity.id
_entity.type
_entity.pdbx_description
1 polymer ?
#
loop_
_entity_poly.entity_id
_entity_poly.type
_entity_poly.pdbx_seq_one_letter_code
_entity_poly.pdbx_strand_id
1 'polypeptide(L)' 'IETHQDPDNSTSSDGPNMLPLKDMPALLERLMAFDRIAKGL' A
#
# COMPACT_ATOMS: atom_id res chain seq x y z
N ILE A 1 5.14 -2.12 3.09
CA ILE A 1 3.91 -1.36 3.38
C ILE A 1 2.97 -2.36 4.01
N GLU A 2 2.73 -2.24 5.31
CA GLU A 2 1.78 -3.10 6.01
C GLU A 2 0.36 -2.70 5.61
N THR A 3 -0.55 -3.68 5.57
CA THR A 3 -1.91 -3.47 5.09
C THR A 3 -2.90 -4.34 5.83
N HIS A 4 -4.13 -3.86 5.96
CA HIS A 4 -5.24 -4.58 6.59
C HIS A 4 -6.55 -4.24 5.87
N GLN A 5 -7.52 -5.16 5.89
CA GLN A 5 -8.86 -4.92 5.32
C GLN A 5 -9.57 -3.77 6.04
N ASP A 6 -9.32 -3.63 7.34
CA ASP A 6 -9.93 -2.63 8.22
C ASP A 6 -8.89 -2.15 9.27
N PRO A 7 -7.95 -1.27 8.89
CA PRO A 7 -6.85 -0.81 9.75
C PRO A 7 -7.31 -0.20 11.08
N ASP A 8 -8.45 0.50 11.06
CA ASP A 8 -9.02 1.20 12.21
C ASP A 8 -9.48 0.26 13.32
N ASN A 9 -9.86 -0.98 12.95
CA ASN A 9 -10.25 -2.03 13.89
C ASN A 9 -9.18 -3.12 14.05
N SER A 10 -7.96 -2.89 13.55
CA SER A 10 -6.86 -3.83 13.76
C SER A 10 -6.52 -3.93 15.25
N THR A 11 -6.28 -5.15 15.73
CA THR A 11 -5.78 -5.38 17.10
C THR A 11 -4.29 -5.10 17.25
N SER A 12 -3.57 -4.84 16.15
CA SER A 12 -2.15 -4.48 16.19
C SER A 12 -1.96 -2.99 16.48
N SER A 13 -0.93 -2.63 17.26
CA SER A 13 -0.56 -1.23 17.49
C SER A 13 -0.26 -0.44 16.20
N ASP A 14 0.13 -1.13 15.13
CA ASP A 14 0.41 -0.53 13.83
C ASP A 14 -0.84 -0.23 12.99
N GLY A 15 -2.06 -0.50 13.49
CA GLY A 15 -3.30 -0.19 12.79
C GLY A 15 -3.35 1.23 12.18
N PRO A 16 -3.01 2.30 12.93
CA PRO A 16 -2.96 3.67 12.41
C PRO A 16 -1.94 3.91 11.28
N ASN A 17 -0.96 3.02 11.09
CA ASN A 17 0.08 3.11 10.06
C ASN A 17 -0.18 2.19 8.85
N MET A 18 -1.13 1.27 8.95
CA MET A 18 -1.44 0.32 7.88
C MET A 18 -2.22 0.98 6.75
N LEU A 19 -1.92 0.59 5.51
CA LEU A 19 -2.71 0.99 4.36
C LEU A 19 -3.99 0.13 4.28
N PRO A 20 -5.18 0.70 4.03
CA PRO A 20 -6.36 -0.10 3.72
C PRO A 20 -6.12 -0.99 2.49
N LEU A 21 -6.42 -2.29 2.60
CA LEU A 21 -6.11 -3.27 1.56
C LEU A 21 -6.72 -2.92 0.19
N LYS A 22 -7.90 -2.32 0.20
CA LYS A 22 -8.60 -1.86 -1.02
C LYS A 22 -7.81 -0.81 -1.82
N ASP A 23 -6.87 -0.11 -1.18
CA ASP A 23 -6.08 0.96 -1.82
C ASP A 23 -4.75 0.43 -2.39
N MET A 24 -4.38 -0.82 -2.11
CA MET A 24 -3.15 -1.45 -2.62
C MET A 24 -3.05 -1.46 -4.14
N PRO A 25 -4.11 -1.75 -4.94
CA PRO A 25 -3.99 -1.74 -6.40
C PRO A 25 -3.55 -0.39 -6.95
N ALA A 26 -4.17 0.71 -6.51
CA ALA A 26 -3.83 2.06 -6.96
C ALA A 26 -2.40 2.49 -6.54
N LEU A 27 -1.97 2.07 -5.36
CA LEU A 27 -0.58 2.27 -4.91
C LEU A 27 0.40 1.52 -5.82
N LEU A 28 0.15 0.23 -6.07
CA LEU A 28 1.02 -0.60 -6.91
C LEU A 28 1.08 -0.08 -8.35
N GLU A 29 -0.03 0.36 -8.93
CA GLU A 29 -0.04 0.96 -10.27
C GLU A 29 0.91 2.17 -10.35
N ARG A 30 0.86 3.05 -9.35
CA ARG A 30 1.74 4.23 -9.27
C ARG A 30 3.19 3.82 -9.12
N LEU A 31 3.49 2.90 -8.19
CA LEU A 31 4.85 2.41 -7.97
C LEU A 31 5.42 1.73 -9.21
N MET A 32 4.62 0.91 -9.91
CA MET A 32 5.03 0.26 -11.15
C MET A 32 5.27 1.25 -12.29
N ALA A 33 4.50 2.33 -12.38
CA ALA A 33 4.74 3.39 -13.36
C ALA A 33 6.09 4.09 -13.10
N PHE A 34 6.38 4.42 -11.84
CA PHE A 34 7.68 4.97 -11.46
C PHE A 34 8.83 3.97 -11.69
N ASP A 35 8.62 2.70 -11.34
CA ASP A 35 9.62 1.64 -11.49
C ASP A 35 10.08 1.46 -12.94
N ARG A 36 9.16 1.54 -13.92
CA ARG A 36 9.52 1.48 -15.35
C ARG A 36 10.46 2.61 -15.74
N ILE A 37 10.14 3.84 -15.35
CA ILE A 37 10.98 5.02 -15.63
C ILE A 37 12.35 4.86 -14.94
N ALA A 38 12.36 4.49 -13.67
CA ALA A 38 13.58 4.35 -12.88
C ALA A 38 14.52 3.25 -13.43
N LYS A 39 13.95 2.20 -14.02
CA LYS A 39 14.70 1.09 -14.64
C LYS A 39 15.08 1.35 -16.10
N GLY A 40 14.64 2.46 -16.70
CA GLY A 40 14.87 2.75 -18.11
C GLY A 40 14.13 1.80 -19.06
N LEU A 41 12.95 1.31 -18.64
CA LEU A 41 12.05 0.44 -19.42
C LEU A 41 10.96 1.24 -20.15
#